data_AF-A0A4V2WVB8-F1
#
_entry.id   AF-A0A4V2WVB8-F1
#
_cell.length_a   1.000
_cell.length_b   1.000
_cell.length_c   1.000
_cell.angle_alpha   90.00
_cell.angle_beta   90.00
_cell.angle_gamma   90.00
#
_symmetry.space_group_name_H-M   'P 1'
#
loop_
_entity.id
_entity.type
_entity.pdbx_description
1 polymer ?
#
loop_
_entity_poly.entity_id
_entity_poly.type
_entity_poly.pdbx_seq_one_letter_code
_entity_poly.pdbx_strand_id
1 'polypeptide(L)'
;MKRHSWIEKDDIMTLYIYKFGLQNIPFNKQDIANKIGVSVGSLNFRIGNFKAIEGIGKATHFSKLSLQIYNLYGHTKENELRSLAFDL
;
A
#
# COMPACT_ATOMS: atom_id res chain seq x y z
N MET A 1 17.54 -14.45 1.78
CA MET A 1 16.22 -13.79 1.93
C MET A 1 15.27 -14.40 0.91
N LYS A 2 14.13 -14.96 1.35
CA LYS A 2 13.07 -15.39 0.45
C LYS A 2 12.48 -14.12 -0.19
N ARG A 3 12.41 -14.03 -1.51
CA ARG A 3 11.80 -12.86 -2.17
C ARG A 3 10.31 -12.92 -1.89
N HIS A 4 9.77 -11.88 -1.24
CA HIS A 4 8.34 -11.75 -1.05
C HIS A 4 7.66 -11.63 -2.41
N SER A 5 6.61 -12.43 -2.62
CA SER A 5 5.77 -12.31 -3.81
C SER A 5 4.60 -11.41 -3.44
N TRP A 6 4.64 -10.17 -3.93
CA TRP A 6 3.57 -9.21 -3.70
C TRP A 6 2.25 -9.73 -4.26
N ILE A 7 1.19 -9.63 -3.46
CA ILE A 7 -0.18 -9.95 -3.85
C ILE A 7 -1.07 -8.72 -3.78
N GLU A 8 -2.28 -8.81 -4.34
CA GLU A 8 -3.25 -7.70 -4.36
C GLU A 8 -3.52 -7.13 -2.97
N LYS A 9 -3.74 -8.00 -1.96
CA LYS A 9 -4.03 -7.58 -0.58
C LYS A 9 -2.90 -6.72 0.02
N ASP A 10 -1.63 -7.02 -0.31
CA ASP A 10 -0.50 -6.21 0.16
C ASP A 10 -0.54 -4.78 -0.40
N ASP A 11 -0.88 -4.66 -1.69
CA ASP A 11 -0.99 -3.37 -2.37
C ASP A 11 -2.23 -2.60 -1.92
N ILE A 12 -3.34 -3.27 -1.57
CA ILE A 12 -4.52 -2.63 -0.98
C ILE A 12 -4.18 -2.06 0.41
N MET A 13 -3.48 -2.82 1.27
CA MET A 13 -2.99 -2.30 2.54
C MET A 13 -2.05 -1.10 2.33
N THR A 14 -1.13 -1.20 1.37
CA THR A 14 -0.18 -0.13 1.06
C THR A 14 -0.89 1.12 0.52
N LEU A 15 -1.90 0.95 -0.34
CA LEU A 15 -2.72 2.04 -0.87
C LEU A 15 -3.48 2.76 0.25
N TYR A 16 -4.00 2.03 1.23
CA TYR A 16 -4.64 2.63 2.41
C TYR A 16 -3.68 3.57 3.15
N ILE A 17 -2.49 3.06 3.47
CA ILE A 17 -1.46 3.85 4.19
C ILE A 17 -1.07 5.08 3.38
N TYR A 18 -0.97 4.93 2.07
CA TYR A 18 -0.65 6.03 1.16
C TYR A 18 -1.69 7.15 1.22
N LYS A 19 -2.98 6.80 1.13
CA LYS A 19 -4.08 7.77 1.06
C LYS A 19 -4.44 8.38 2.41
N PHE A 20 -4.49 7.57 3.46
CA PHE A 20 -5.14 7.92 4.73
C PHE A 20 -4.18 7.88 5.93
N GLY A 21 -2.95 7.40 5.74
CA GLY A 21 -2.00 7.23 6.84
C GLY A 21 -2.37 6.06 7.76
N LEU A 22 -2.01 6.18 9.03
CA LEU A 22 -2.14 5.12 10.05
C LEU A 22 -2.99 5.54 11.25
N GLN A 23 -3.47 6.78 11.30
CA GLN A 23 -4.11 7.37 12.48
C GLN A 23 -5.42 6.67 12.86
N ASN A 24 -6.12 6.10 11.86
CA ASN A 24 -7.46 5.53 12.01
C ASN A 24 -7.46 3.99 12.01
N ILE A 25 -6.32 3.36 12.27
CA ILE A 25 -6.18 1.90 12.37
C ILE A 25 -5.31 1.51 13.57
N PRO A 26 -5.52 0.32 14.17
CA PRO A 26 -4.75 -0.14 15.33
C PRO A 26 -3.38 -0.71 14.96
N PHE A 27 -2.82 -0.33 13.80
CA PHE A 27 -1.56 -0.86 13.29
C PHE A 27 -0.56 0.27 13.06
N ASN A 28 0.68 0.05 13.50
CA ASN A 28 1.79 0.90 13.09
C ASN A 28 2.43 0.35 11.79
N LYS A 29 3.38 1.11 11.23
CA LYS A 29 4.06 0.73 9.97
C LYS A 29 4.83 -0.59 10.08
N GLN A 30 5.40 -0.90 11.24
CA GLN A 30 6.11 -2.16 11.49
C GLN A 30 5.15 -3.35 11.53
N ASP A 31 3.97 -3.19 12.16
CA ASP A 31 2.94 -4.24 12.21
C ASP A 31 2.49 -4.62 10.81
N ILE A 32 2.25 -3.64 9.94
CA ILE A 32 1.84 -3.88 8.56
C ILE A 32 2.96 -4.56 7.77
N ALA A 33 4.21 -4.08 7.90
CA ALA A 33 5.36 -4.71 7.26
C ALA A 33 5.51 -6.19 7.67
N ASN A 34 5.33 -6.49 8.96
CA ASN A 34 5.32 -7.85 9.48
C ASN A 34 4.15 -8.66 8.91
N LYS A 35 2.94 -8.08 8.85
CA LYS A 35 1.72 -8.74 8.34
C LYS A 35 1.85 -9.16 6.88
N ILE A 36 2.47 -8.33 6.06
CA ILE A 36 2.73 -8.63 4.63
C ILE A 36 4.07 -9.37 4.41
N GLY A 37 4.86 -9.63 5.46
CA GLY A 37 6.10 -10.40 5.37
C GLY A 37 7.28 -9.67 4.71
N VAL A 38 7.36 -8.34 4.82
CA VAL A 38 8.44 -7.52 4.23
C VAL A 38 9.09 -6.58 5.25
N SER A 39 10.19 -5.94 4.86
CA SER A 39 10.79 -4.87 5.67
C SER A 39 10.01 -3.56 5.53
N VAL A 40 10.10 -2.68 6.55
CA VAL A 40 9.54 -1.32 6.48
C VAL A 40 10.08 -0.54 5.27
N GLY A 41 11.34 -0.76 4.89
CA GLY A 41 11.93 -0.19 3.67
C GLY A 41 11.22 -0.67 2.39
N SER A 42 10.90 -1.95 2.29
CA SER A 42 10.14 -2.51 1.16
C SER A 42 8.72 -1.96 1.10
N LEU A 43 8.06 -1.81 2.26
CA LEU A 43 6.76 -1.16 2.35
C LEU A 43 6.82 0.31 1.92
N ASN A 44 7.85 1.06 2.35
CA ASN A 44 8.04 2.45 1.91
C ASN A 44 8.29 2.57 0.41
N PHE A 45 9.07 1.66 -0.16
CA PHE A 45 9.27 1.58 -1.61
C PHE A 45 7.93 1.36 -2.32
N ARG A 46 7.08 0.48 -1.77
CA ARG A 46 5.74 0.21 -2.29
C ARG A 46 4.81 1.41 -2.21
N ILE A 47 4.83 2.16 -1.12
CA ILE A 47 4.14 3.46 -1.00
C ILE A 47 4.63 4.43 -2.09
N GLY A 48 5.92 4.39 -2.41
CA GLY A 48 6.53 5.17 -3.48
C GLY A 48 5.94 4.88 -4.87
N ASN A 49 5.49 3.65 -5.14
CA ASN A 49 4.81 3.33 -6.40
C ASN A 49 3.54 4.17 -6.59
N PHE A 50 2.72 4.33 -5.54
CA PHE A 50 1.48 5.11 -5.62
C PHE A 50 1.74 6.60 -5.80
N LYS A 51 2.78 7.13 -5.15
CA LYS A 51 3.27 8.50 -5.42
C LYS A 51 3.65 8.68 -6.89
N ALA A 52 4.41 7.73 -7.46
CA ALA A 52 4.81 7.78 -8.86
C ALA A 52 3.60 7.72 -9.81
N ILE A 53 2.57 6.93 -9.48
CA ILE A 53 1.32 6.85 -10.26
C ILE A 53 0.60 8.21 -10.28
N GLU A 54 0.57 8.94 -9.16
CA GLU A 54 -0.02 10.28 -9.09
C GLU A 54 0.92 11.40 -9.58
N GLY A 55 2.12 11.06 -10.09
CA GLY A 55 3.10 12.06 -10.52
C GLY A 55 3.72 12.87 -9.39
N ILE A 56 3.67 12.35 -8.15
CA ILE A 56 4.23 13.00 -6.96
C ILE A 56 5.67 12.54 -6.72
N GLY A 57 6.58 13.50 -6.63
CA GLY A 57 8.00 13.25 -6.34
C GLY A 57 8.83 12.98 -7.61
N LYS A 58 9.96 12.29 -7.44
CA LYS A 58 10.94 12.05 -8.54
C LYS A 58 10.87 10.64 -9.14
N ALA A 59 10.07 9.75 -8.56
CA ALA A 59 9.97 8.38 -9.03
C ALA A 59 9.06 8.33 -10.26
N THR A 60 9.57 7.77 -11.36
CA THR A 60 8.83 7.60 -12.63
C THR A 60 8.47 6.14 -12.92
N HIS A 61 8.97 5.22 -12.09
CA HIS A 61 8.71 3.79 -12.21
C HIS A 61 7.85 3.31 -11.05
N PHE A 62 6.87 2.46 -11.36
CA PHE A 62 5.99 1.80 -10.41
C PHE A 62 5.68 0.38 -10.88
N SER A 63 5.23 -0.49 -9.96
CA SER A 63 4.85 -1.85 -10.33
C SER A 63 3.50 -1.89 -11.05
N LYS A 64 3.34 -2.81 -12.01
CA LYS A 64 2.06 -3.03 -12.71
C LYS A 64 0.92 -3.37 -11.75
N LEU A 65 1.21 -4.16 -10.70
CA LEU A 65 0.23 -4.51 -9.68
C LEU A 65 -0.26 -3.27 -8.92
N SER A 66 0.65 -2.37 -8.56
CA SER A 66 0.29 -1.13 -7.86
C SER A 66 -0.55 -0.22 -8.74
N LEU A 67 -0.27 -0.15 -10.05
CA LEU A 67 -1.13 0.57 -11.00
C LEU A 67 -2.53 -0.05 -11.08
N GLN A 68 -2.63 -1.37 -11.19
CA GLN A 68 -3.93 -2.06 -11.23
C GLN A 68 -4.75 -1.78 -9.96
N ILE A 69 -4.14 -1.92 -8.78
CA ILE A 69 -4.80 -1.64 -7.50
C ILE A 69 -5.20 -0.18 -7.38
N TYR A 70 -4.35 0.75 -7.82
CA TYR A 70 -4.69 2.17 -7.85
C TYR A 70 -5.87 2.47 -8.78
N ASN A 71 -5.91 1.87 -9.98
CA ASN A 71 -7.02 2.07 -10.90
C ASN A 71 -8.35 1.52 -10.36
N LEU A 72 -8.31 0.41 -9.60
CA LEU A 72 -9.49 -0.21 -9.01
C LEU A 72 -9.99 0.53 -7.75
N TYR A 73 -9.07 0.95 -6.88
CA TYR A 73 -9.41 1.41 -5.52
C TYR A 73 -8.91 2.82 -5.18
N GLY A 74 -8.23 3.50 -6.11
CA GLY A 74 -7.62 4.81 -5.91
C GLY A 74 -8.61 5.91 -5.56
N HIS A 75 -9.89 5.73 -5.85
CA HIS A 75 -10.97 6.66 -5.50
C HIS A 75 -11.92 6.14 -4.40
N THR A 76 -11.65 4.94 -3.87
CA THR A 76 -12.44 4.36 -2.78
C THR A 76 -12.35 5.21 -1.51
N LYS A 77 -13.47 5.32 -0.79
CA LYS A 77 -13.58 6.06 0.48
C LYS A 77 -12.79 5.35 1.57
N GLU A 78 -12.40 6.09 2.61
CA GLU A 78 -11.56 5.56 3.69
C GLU A 78 -12.16 4.31 4.35
N ASN A 79 -13.43 4.36 4.77
CA ASN A 79 -14.07 3.22 5.46
C ASN A 79 -14.11 1.96 4.57
N GLU A 80 -14.47 2.11 3.30
CA GLU A 80 -14.51 0.99 2.34
C GLU A 80 -13.12 0.42 2.09
N LEU A 81 -12.11 1.28 1.90
CA LEU A 81 -10.74 0.85 1.68
C LEU A 81 -10.13 0.23 2.95
N ARG A 82 -10.51 0.71 4.15
CA ARG A 82 -10.11 0.13 5.44
C ARG A 82 -10.61 -1.30 5.56
N SER A 83 -11.88 -1.54 5.25
CA SER A 83 -12.46 -2.89 5.28
C SER A 83 -11.78 -3.80 4.27
N LEU A 84 -11.51 -3.33 3.05
CA LEU A 84 -10.76 -4.10 2.05
C LEU A 84 -9.32 -4.39 2.49
N ALA A 85 -8.65 -3.45 3.15
CA ALA A 85 -7.26 -3.58 3.55
C ALA A 85 -7.05 -4.46 4.79
N PHE A 86 -7.90 -4.31 5.81
CA PHE A 86 -7.66 -4.87 7.14
C PHE A 86 -8.80 -5.73 7.68
N ASP A 87 -9.89 -5.86 6.93
CA ASP A 87 -11.10 -6.57 7.36
C ASP A 87 -11.69 -5.94 8.64
N LEU A 88 -11.65 -4.60 8.71
CA LEU A 88 -12.10 -3.71 9.81
C LEU A 88 -13.25 -2.77 9.41
#